data_AF-A0A6H0RXF7-F1
#
_entry.id   AF-A0A6H0RXF7-F1
#
_cell.length_a   1.000
_cell.length_b   1.000
_cell.length_c   1.000
_cell.angle_alpha   90.00
_cell.angle_beta   90.00
_cell.angle_gamma   90.00
#
_symmetry.space_group_name_H-M   'P 1'
#
loop_
_entity.id
_entity.type
_entity.pdbx_description
1 polymer ?
#
loop_
_entity_poly.entity_id
_entity_poly.type
_entity_poly.pdbx_seq_one_letter_code
_entity_poly.pdbx_strand_id
1 'polypeptide(L)'
;MTASARPHTVDLEPFRVDPDAFDDWLDLRADTIDSELPTPTTLPGPAAALSSLVEEAIFLGPITGDDRVELDIIAADDPPAPGYVLIVRPRGEPTSPGLTNGWTDLTYPTPSDDPRAVAWRYLTTICEQANTLLTDTGKVLR
;
A
#
# COMPACT_ATOMS: atom_id res chain seq x y z
N MET A 1 9.80 2.45 45.53
CA MET A 1 9.81 1.57 44.33
C MET A 1 8.73 2.08 43.40
N THR A 2 9.09 2.91 42.43
CA THR A 2 8.16 3.46 41.43
C THR A 2 8.06 2.47 40.29
N ALA A 3 6.86 1.92 40.07
CA ALA A 3 6.57 1.12 38.90
C ALA A 3 6.57 2.04 37.67
N SER A 4 7.59 1.91 36.81
CA SER A 4 7.48 2.42 35.44
C SER A 4 6.36 1.64 34.76
N ALA A 5 5.24 2.31 34.51
CA ALA A 5 4.30 1.86 33.51
C ALA A 5 5.06 1.72 32.20
N ARG A 6 5.22 0.49 31.71
CA ARG A 6 5.60 0.28 30.31
C ARG A 6 4.52 0.99 29.49
N PRO A 7 4.86 1.84 28.50
CA PRO A 7 3.85 2.33 27.59
C PRO A 7 3.14 1.10 27.02
N HIS A 8 1.82 1.06 27.14
CA HIS A 8 1.01 0.14 26.38
C HIS A 8 1.18 0.56 24.93
N THR A 9 2.15 -0.02 24.22
CA THR A 9 2.09 -0.09 22.77
C THR A 9 0.84 -0.91 22.48
N VAL A 10 -0.28 -0.23 22.27
CA VAL A 10 -1.49 -0.84 21.77
C VAL A 10 -1.12 -1.30 20.36
N ASP A 11 -0.91 -2.60 20.21
CA ASP A 11 -0.51 -3.22 18.94
C ASP A 11 -1.50 -2.77 17.86
N LEU A 12 -0.98 -2.24 16.74
CA LEU A 12 -1.80 -1.83 15.61
C LEU A 12 -2.13 -3.09 14.81
N GLU A 13 -3.39 -3.26 14.42
CA GLU A 13 -3.76 -4.31 13.48
C GLU A 13 -3.00 -4.12 12.15
N PRO A 14 -2.22 -5.12 11.69
CA PRO A 14 -1.40 -4.97 10.51
C PRO A 14 -2.27 -4.83 9.25
N PHE A 15 -1.74 -4.10 8.27
CA PHE A 15 -2.32 -4.05 6.94
C PHE A 15 -2.28 -5.42 6.28
N ARG A 16 -3.36 -5.82 5.64
CA ARG A 16 -3.43 -7.07 4.86
C ARG A 16 -4.40 -6.91 3.70
N VAL A 17 -4.21 -7.77 2.70
CA VAL A 17 -5.22 -8.00 1.67
C VAL A 17 -6.23 -9.00 2.21
N ASP A 18 -7.50 -8.64 2.24
CA ASP A 18 -8.60 -9.57 2.52
C ASP A 18 -8.83 -10.43 1.26
N PRO A 19 -8.64 -11.76 1.32
CA PRO A 19 -8.77 -12.62 0.14
C PRO A 19 -10.18 -12.63 -0.45
N ASP A 20 -11.22 -12.63 0.38
CA ASP A 20 -12.60 -12.73 -0.08
C ASP A 20 -13.02 -11.41 -0.73
N ALA A 21 -12.69 -10.27 -0.11
CA ALA A 21 -12.96 -8.96 -0.68
C ALA A 21 -12.14 -8.69 -1.95
N PHE A 22 -10.90 -9.20 -2.01
CA PHE A 22 -10.07 -9.12 -3.22
C PHE A 22 -10.67 -9.92 -4.38
N ASP A 23 -11.23 -11.10 -4.10
CA ASP A 23 -11.87 -11.94 -5.11
C ASP A 23 -13.12 -11.29 -5.68
N ASP A 24 -14.01 -10.82 -4.81
CA ASP A 24 -15.21 -10.09 -5.22
C ASP A 24 -14.86 -8.83 -6.03
N TRP A 25 -13.81 -8.10 -5.63
CA TRP A 25 -13.35 -6.90 -6.33
C TRP A 25 -12.75 -7.20 -7.71
N LEU A 26 -11.95 -8.27 -7.82
CA LEU A 26 -11.37 -8.66 -9.11
C LEU A 26 -12.41 -9.20 -10.09
N ASP A 27 -13.42 -9.92 -9.60
CA ASP A 27 -14.50 -10.43 -10.46
C ASP A 27 -15.26 -9.28 -11.15
N LEU A 28 -15.39 -8.13 -10.48
CA LEU A 28 -15.96 -6.91 -11.08
C LEU A 28 -15.05 -6.27 -12.14
N ARG A 29 -13.76 -6.61 -12.17
CA ARG A 29 -12.71 -6.04 -13.02
C ARG A 29 -12.09 -7.04 -13.98
N ALA A 30 -12.67 -8.23 -14.13
CA ALA A 30 -12.08 -9.31 -14.90
C ALA A 30 -11.70 -8.91 -16.34
N ASP A 31 -12.46 -7.99 -16.94
CA ASP A 31 -12.24 -7.51 -18.30
C ASP A 31 -11.21 -6.36 -18.40
N THR A 32 -10.88 -5.68 -17.30
CA THR A 32 -10.06 -4.45 -17.31
C THR A 32 -8.74 -4.58 -16.57
N ILE A 33 -8.63 -5.48 -15.60
CA ILE A 33 -7.49 -5.55 -14.67
C ILE A 33 -6.15 -5.64 -15.39
N ASP A 34 -6.03 -6.43 -16.45
CA ASP A 34 -4.78 -6.58 -17.22
C ASP A 34 -4.26 -5.24 -17.77
N SER A 35 -5.17 -4.38 -18.26
CA SER A 35 -4.83 -3.07 -18.81
C SER A 35 -4.57 -2.00 -17.74
N GLU A 36 -4.98 -2.25 -16.50
CA GLU A 36 -4.89 -1.33 -15.36
C GLU A 36 -3.67 -1.62 -14.48
N LEU A 37 -2.97 -2.74 -14.72
CA LEU A 37 -1.78 -3.11 -13.98
C LEU A 37 -0.56 -2.29 -14.41
N PRO A 38 0.33 -1.92 -13.47
CA PRO A 38 1.55 -1.19 -13.79
C PRO A 38 2.46 -1.93 -14.78
N THR A 39 2.61 -1.39 -15.98
CA THR A 39 3.58 -1.80 -17.00
C THR A 39 4.26 -0.57 -17.60
N PRO A 40 5.45 -0.68 -18.22
CA PRO A 40 6.15 0.47 -18.81
C PRO A 40 5.33 1.26 -19.84
N THR A 41 4.28 0.66 -20.39
CA THR A 41 3.39 1.26 -21.40
C THR A 41 2.02 1.67 -20.86
N THR A 42 1.77 1.49 -19.57
CA THR A 42 0.47 1.83 -18.95
C THR A 42 0.25 3.33 -18.96
N LEU A 43 -0.98 3.76 -19.26
CA LEU A 43 -1.37 5.17 -19.25
C LEU A 43 -2.27 5.45 -18.03
N PRO A 44 -2.15 6.63 -17.39
CA PRO A 44 -1.28 7.76 -17.73
C PRO A 44 0.21 7.54 -17.41
N GLY A 45 0.50 6.52 -16.60
CA GLY A 45 1.85 6.10 -16.25
C GLY A 45 1.79 4.90 -15.30
N PRO A 46 2.83 4.07 -15.23
CA PRO A 46 2.85 2.90 -14.36
C PRO A 46 2.76 3.22 -12.86
N ALA A 47 3.39 4.29 -12.39
CA ALA A 47 3.31 4.66 -10.98
C ALA A 47 1.91 5.17 -10.64
N ALA A 48 1.31 5.97 -11.52
CA ALA A 48 -0.10 6.38 -11.39
C ALA A 48 -1.08 5.18 -11.38
N ALA A 49 -0.80 4.15 -12.19
CA ALA A 49 -1.59 2.92 -12.20
C ALA A 49 -1.52 2.18 -10.85
N LEU A 50 -0.31 2.08 -10.25
CA LEU A 50 -0.15 1.48 -8.92
C LEU A 50 -0.90 2.28 -7.85
N SER A 51 -0.77 3.61 -7.87
CA SER A 51 -1.46 4.49 -6.94
C SER A 51 -2.97 4.31 -7.01
N SER A 52 -3.54 4.29 -8.23
CA SER A 52 -4.97 4.08 -8.45
C SER A 52 -5.43 2.70 -7.96
N LEU A 53 -4.65 1.65 -8.25
CA LEU A 53 -4.94 0.28 -7.79
C LEU A 53 -5.02 0.20 -6.26
N VAL A 54 -4.08 0.84 -5.56
CA VAL A 54 -4.01 0.83 -4.10
C VAL A 54 -5.09 1.70 -3.48
N GLU A 55 -5.31 2.91 -4.00
CA GLU A 55 -6.37 3.81 -3.54
C GLU A 55 -7.74 3.14 -3.61
N GLU A 56 -8.03 2.49 -4.74
CA GLU A 56 -9.27 1.77 -4.95
C GLU A 56 -9.39 0.55 -4.03
N ALA A 57 -8.31 -0.22 -3.87
CA ALA A 57 -8.28 -1.37 -2.95
C ALA A 57 -8.50 -0.96 -1.48
N ILE A 58 -8.03 0.22 -1.07
CA ILE A 58 -8.33 0.78 0.26
C ILE A 58 -9.80 1.21 0.34
N PHE A 59 -10.29 1.90 -0.69
CA PHE A 59 -11.64 2.47 -0.70
C PHE A 59 -12.74 1.40 -0.73
N LEU A 60 -12.54 0.33 -1.51
CA LEU A 60 -13.53 -0.74 -1.69
C LEU A 60 -13.37 -1.89 -0.69
N GLY A 61 -12.29 -1.94 0.08
CA GLY A 61 -12.09 -2.91 1.15
C GLY A 61 -11.13 -4.10 0.91
N PRO A 62 -10.59 -4.38 -0.29
CA PRO A 62 -9.54 -5.39 -0.43
C PRO A 62 -8.33 -5.17 0.49
N ILE A 63 -7.93 -3.91 0.76
CA ILE A 63 -6.92 -3.61 1.79
C ILE A 63 -7.62 -3.24 3.10
N THR A 64 -7.27 -3.96 4.16
CA THR A 64 -7.73 -3.70 5.53
C THR A 64 -6.53 -3.46 6.46
N GLY A 65 -6.76 -2.82 7.59
CA GLY A 65 -5.75 -2.52 8.62
C GLY A 65 -6.38 -1.79 9.81
N ASP A 66 -5.57 -1.41 10.79
CA ASP A 66 -6.04 -0.70 11.98
C ASP A 66 -6.72 0.64 11.63
N ASP A 67 -7.87 0.91 12.25
CA ASP A 67 -8.69 2.10 11.97
C ASP A 67 -8.03 3.41 12.41
N ARG A 68 -7.04 3.35 13.31
CA ARG A 68 -6.28 4.51 13.79
C ARG A 68 -5.26 5.03 12.79
N VAL A 69 -4.91 4.25 11.77
CA VAL A 69 -3.91 4.62 10.75
C VAL A 69 -4.48 4.53 9.34
N GLU A 70 -3.84 5.23 8.43
CA GLU A 70 -4.12 5.20 7.00
C GLU A 70 -2.84 4.96 6.21
N LEU A 71 -3.02 4.33 5.05
CA LEU A 71 -1.98 4.04 4.07
C LEU A 71 -2.19 4.97 2.87
N ASP A 72 -1.12 5.61 2.42
CA ASP A 72 -1.14 6.49 1.26
C ASP A 72 0.11 6.27 0.41
N ILE A 73 0.02 6.57 -0.88
CA ILE A 73 1.11 6.42 -1.85
C ILE A 73 1.24 7.72 -2.65
N ILE A 74 2.42 8.34 -2.55
CA ILE A 74 2.82 9.39 -3.48
C ILE A 74 3.56 8.74 -4.63
N ALA A 75 2.90 8.60 -5.78
CA ALA A 75 3.47 8.06 -7.00
C ALA A 75 4.07 9.16 -7.89
N ALA A 76 5.16 8.83 -8.58
CA ALA A 76 5.73 9.66 -9.62
C ALA A 76 6.28 8.79 -10.76
N ASP A 77 5.95 9.19 -12.00
CA ASP A 77 6.42 8.55 -13.23
C ASP A 77 7.68 9.23 -13.81
N ASP A 78 8.05 10.39 -13.27
CA ASP A 78 9.19 11.19 -13.71
C ASP A 78 10.55 10.63 -13.23
N PRO A 79 11.69 11.03 -13.83
CA PRO A 79 13.01 10.51 -13.50
C PRO A 79 13.39 10.57 -12.01
N PRO A 80 14.18 9.61 -11.49
CA PRO A 80 15.08 8.71 -12.23
C PRO A 80 14.43 7.47 -12.86
N ALA A 81 13.27 7.05 -12.38
CA ALA A 81 12.43 5.98 -12.92
C ALA A 81 11.04 6.07 -12.27
N PRO A 82 9.98 5.49 -12.85
CA PRO A 82 8.69 5.41 -12.17
C PRO A 82 8.77 4.65 -10.84
N GLY A 83 8.09 5.18 -9.84
CA GLY A 83 8.12 4.64 -8.48
C GLY A 83 7.21 5.39 -7.53
N TYR A 84 7.40 5.16 -6.24
CA TYR A 84 6.51 5.69 -5.22
C TYR A 84 7.16 5.87 -3.86
N VAL A 85 6.53 6.71 -3.04
CA VAL A 85 6.78 6.84 -1.61
C VAL A 85 5.55 6.33 -0.87
N LEU A 86 5.71 5.23 -0.14
CA LEU A 86 4.68 4.71 0.77
C LEU A 86 4.68 5.53 2.07
N ILE A 87 3.49 5.91 2.53
CA ILE A 87 3.28 6.68 3.75
C ILE A 87 2.25 5.98 4.63
N VAL A 88 2.59 5.78 5.91
CA VAL A 88 1.65 5.35 6.95
C VAL A 88 1.54 6.46 7.99
N ARG A 89 0.33 6.93 8.29
CA ARG A 89 0.11 8.06 9.22
C ARG A 89 -1.18 7.87 10.05
N PRO A 90 -1.40 8.64 11.12
CA PRO A 90 -2.66 8.62 11.84
C PRO A 90 -3.81 9.02 10.93
N ARG A 91 -4.92 8.28 11.00
CA ARG A 91 -6.07 8.50 10.13
C ARG A 91 -6.70 9.87 10.37
N GLY A 92 -6.99 10.59 9.29
CA GLY A 92 -7.62 11.91 9.38
C GLY A 92 -6.69 13.04 9.83
N GLU A 93 -5.38 12.78 9.92
CA GLU A 93 -4.37 13.78 10.25
C GLU A 93 -3.37 14.01 9.09
N PRO A 94 -3.80 14.64 7.98
CA PRO A 94 -2.97 14.78 6.78
C PRO A 94 -1.70 15.62 6.99
N THR A 95 -1.68 16.46 8.04
CA THR A 95 -0.53 17.29 8.41
C THR A 95 0.45 16.59 9.37
N SER A 96 0.09 15.44 9.92
CA SER A 96 0.95 14.70 10.84
C SER A 96 2.10 14.04 10.06
N PRO A 97 3.32 14.00 10.61
CA PRO A 97 4.44 13.33 9.96
C PRO A 97 4.12 11.84 9.73
N GLY A 98 4.10 11.42 8.48
CA GLY A 98 3.91 10.02 8.11
C GLY A 98 5.22 9.22 8.17
N LEU A 99 5.12 7.95 8.52
CA LEU A 99 6.23 6.99 8.40
C LEU A 99 6.42 6.63 6.93
N THR A 100 7.66 6.60 6.48
CA THR A 100 8.01 6.22 5.11
C THR A 100 9.37 5.54 5.04
N ASN A 101 9.58 4.69 4.03
CA ASN A 101 10.89 4.12 3.68
C ASN A 101 11.62 4.95 2.61
N GLY A 102 11.07 6.10 2.22
CA GLY A 102 11.58 6.89 1.11
C GLY A 102 11.12 6.33 -0.23
N TRP A 103 11.92 6.58 -1.27
CA TRP A 103 11.59 6.21 -2.65
C TRP A 103 11.72 4.70 -2.88
N THR A 104 10.74 4.13 -3.56
CA THR A 104 10.72 2.73 -4.03
C THR A 104 10.53 2.70 -5.54
N ASP A 105 11.50 2.13 -6.25
CA ASP A 105 11.39 1.92 -7.69
C ASP A 105 10.34 0.86 -8.01
N LEU A 106 9.58 1.09 -9.08
CA LEU A 106 8.55 0.16 -9.50
C LEU A 106 9.17 -1.06 -10.19
N THR A 107 8.73 -2.25 -9.78
CA THR A 107 9.04 -3.51 -10.46
C THR A 107 7.85 -3.91 -11.32
N TYR A 108 8.10 -4.28 -12.58
CA TYR A 108 7.05 -4.61 -13.56
C TYR A 108 6.80 -6.12 -13.65
N PRO A 109 5.55 -6.54 -13.93
CA PRO A 109 5.25 -7.93 -14.24
C PRO A 109 5.87 -8.35 -15.57
N THR A 110 6.01 -9.66 -15.77
CA THR A 110 6.31 -10.20 -17.10
C THR A 110 5.01 -10.33 -17.92
N PRO A 111 5.05 -10.28 -19.26
CA PRO A 111 3.83 -10.43 -20.08
C PRO A 111 3.13 -11.79 -19.94
N SER A 112 3.77 -12.78 -19.34
CA SER A 112 3.21 -14.10 -19.05
C SER A 112 2.65 -14.25 -17.64
N ASP A 113 2.79 -13.22 -16.80
CA ASP A 113 2.25 -13.24 -15.45
C ASP A 113 0.71 -13.20 -15.50
N ASP A 114 0.06 -13.95 -14.62
CA ASP A 114 -1.39 -13.89 -14.44
C ASP A 114 -1.79 -12.54 -13.82
N PRO A 115 -2.68 -11.73 -14.44
CA PRO A 115 -3.05 -10.40 -13.94
C PRO A 115 -3.54 -10.40 -12.49
N ARG A 116 -4.33 -11.42 -12.12
CA ARG A 116 -4.81 -11.58 -10.75
C ARG A 116 -3.66 -11.79 -9.76
N ALA A 117 -2.72 -12.68 -10.08
CA ALA A 117 -1.52 -12.88 -9.28
C ALA A 117 -0.64 -11.62 -9.20
N VAL A 118 -0.58 -10.81 -10.26
CA VAL A 118 0.16 -9.53 -10.27
C VAL A 118 -0.50 -8.51 -9.35
N ALA A 119 -1.82 -8.32 -9.46
CA ALA A 119 -2.58 -7.41 -8.59
C ALA A 119 -2.40 -7.80 -7.12
N TRP A 120 -2.57 -9.08 -6.81
CA TRP A 120 -2.33 -9.64 -5.48
C TRP A 120 -0.95 -9.27 -4.97
N ARG A 121 0.09 -9.56 -5.77
CA ARG A 121 1.50 -9.28 -5.42
C ARG A 121 1.72 -7.80 -5.09
N TYR A 122 1.20 -6.87 -5.90
CA TYR A 122 1.34 -5.44 -5.61
C TYR A 122 0.70 -5.07 -4.27
N LEU A 123 -0.55 -5.44 -4.04
CA LEU A 123 -1.27 -5.08 -2.82
C LEU A 123 -0.61 -5.72 -1.57
N THR A 124 -0.18 -6.98 -1.65
CA THR A 124 0.51 -7.63 -0.53
C THR A 124 1.86 -7.01 -0.24
N THR A 125 2.65 -6.66 -1.27
CA THR A 125 3.94 -5.99 -1.07
C THR A 125 3.77 -4.61 -0.42
N ILE A 126 2.73 -3.86 -0.80
CA ILE A 126 2.41 -2.58 -0.16
C ILE A 126 2.05 -2.77 1.32
N CYS A 127 1.21 -3.77 1.64
CA CYS A 127 0.87 -4.10 3.02
C CYS A 127 2.10 -4.51 3.85
N GLU A 128 2.98 -5.35 3.29
CA GLU A 128 4.22 -5.80 3.94
C GLU A 128 5.17 -4.63 4.23
N GLN A 129 5.34 -3.71 3.28
CA GLN A 129 6.13 -2.51 3.47
C GLN A 129 5.54 -1.59 4.56
N ALA A 130 4.21 -1.43 4.57
CA ALA A 130 3.51 -0.65 5.59
C ALA A 130 3.67 -1.26 6.99
N ASN A 131 3.55 -2.58 7.11
CA ASN A 131 3.75 -3.28 8.38
C ASN A 131 5.19 -3.22 8.89
N THR A 132 6.16 -3.18 7.96
CA THR A 132 7.56 -2.92 8.32
C THR A 132 7.73 -1.53 8.94
N LEU A 133 7.00 -0.52 8.44
CA LEU A 133 7.00 0.82 9.03
C LEU A 133 6.36 0.86 10.43
N LEU A 134 5.24 0.15 10.62
CA LEU A 134 4.54 0.10 11.90
C LEU A 134 5.34 -0.59 13.02
N THR A 135 6.19 -1.55 12.65
CA THR A 135 7.00 -2.34 13.60
C THR A 135 8.39 -1.77 13.83
N ASP A 136 8.80 -0.75 13.06
CA ASP A 136 10.11 -0.10 13.20
C ASP A 136 10.16 0.79 14.45
N THR A 137 10.78 0.29 15.52
CA THR A 137 10.96 1.02 16.79
C THR A 137 11.73 2.35 16.70
N GLY A 138 12.43 2.61 15.58
CA GLY A 138 13.08 3.89 15.31
C GLY A 138 12.13 4.95 14.74
N LYS A 139 10.93 4.55 14.31
CA LYS A 139 9.89 5.37 13.71
C LYS A 139 8.69 5.40 14.65
N VAL A 140 8.21 6.61 14.98
CA VAL A 140 7.11 6.77 15.94
C VAL A 140 6.04 7.65 15.33
N LEU A 141 4.83 7.09 15.18
CA LEU A 141 3.61 7.86 14.98
C LEU A 141 3.35 8.62 16.29
N ARG A 142 3.40 9.95 16.25
CA ARG A 142 3.22 10.82 17.43
C ARG A 142 1.90 11.54 17.36
#